data_AF-A0AAW0V6S5-F1
#
_entry.id   AF-A0AAW0V6S5-F1
#
_cell.length_a   1.000
_cell.length_b   1.000
_cell.length_c   1.000
_cell.angle_alpha   90.00
_cell.angle_beta   90.00
_cell.angle_gamma   90.00
#
_symmetry.space_group_name_H-M   'P 1'
#
loop_
_entity.id
_entity.type
_entity.pdbx_description
1 polymer ?
#
loop_
_entity_poly.entity_id
_entity_poly.type
_entity_poly.pdbx_seq_one_letter_code
_entity_poly.pdbx_strand_id
1 'polypeptide(L)'
;MITAIEEENSLKSDHEIRAEQDRINLEIMKTGEADELDLEEASKQTAIEFEDSCLEELKSFKTTHLDKVNPEVKDVKSINRALERSLVLVVKQKLGTSEEWVFPHTPWQPGETLRQTCERLVQETCGNDLKVKFLGNAPCGFYKYKYPKTVRKEGFIGAKVFFYKCQVRNKDGPITPGTNIVDHQWLTQDELDTRFKQSYAKSISKFLVSDR
;
A
#
# COMPACT_ATOMS: atom_id res chain seq x y z
N MET A 1 1.60 22.42 19.24
CA MET A 1 0.62 22.54 20.34
C MET A 1 0.52 21.23 21.12
N ILE A 2 0.32 20.08 20.46
CA ILE A 2 0.34 18.77 21.16
C ILE A 2 1.71 18.46 21.77
N THR A 3 2.79 18.69 21.04
CA THR A 3 4.17 18.43 21.52
C THR A 3 4.55 19.26 22.75
N ALA A 4 4.18 20.54 22.80
CA ALA A 4 4.45 21.38 23.96
C ALA A 4 3.69 20.92 25.21
N ILE A 5 2.43 20.50 25.05
CA ILE A 5 1.62 19.94 26.14
C ILE A 5 2.19 18.58 26.60
N GLU A 6 2.74 17.79 25.68
CA GLU A 6 3.40 16.53 25.98
C GLU A 6 4.67 16.75 26.81
N GLU A 7 5.54 17.68 26.39
CA GLU A 7 6.75 18.06 27.12
C GLU A 7 6.45 18.57 28.54
N GLU A 8 5.51 19.50 28.68
CA GLU A 8 5.15 20.11 29.97
C GLU A 8 4.56 19.11 30.98
N ASN A 9 3.89 18.06 30.51
CA ASN A 9 3.28 17.04 31.36
C ASN A 9 4.13 15.76 31.48
N SER A 10 5.26 15.68 30.76
CA SER A 10 6.13 14.52 30.79
C SER A 10 7.08 14.56 32.00
N LEU A 11 7.47 13.36 32.45
CA LEU A 11 8.58 13.22 33.39
C LEU A 11 9.90 13.23 32.61
N LYS A 12 10.99 13.59 33.28
CA LYS A 12 12.33 13.55 32.69
C LYS A 12 12.62 12.14 32.15
N SER A 13 13.08 12.09 30.92
CA SER A 13 13.57 10.86 30.29
C SER A 13 14.94 10.47 30.82
N ASP A 14 15.32 9.19 30.67
CA ASP A 14 16.63 8.70 31.09
C ASP A 14 17.80 9.46 30.43
N HIS A 15 17.60 9.95 29.19
CA HIS A 15 18.57 10.77 28.46
C HIS A 15 18.75 12.16 29.09
N GLU A 16 17.67 12.80 29.50
CA GLU A 16 17.73 14.11 30.20
C GLU A 16 18.35 13.99 31.59
N ILE A 17 18.04 12.91 32.31
CA ILE A 17 18.65 12.62 33.62
C ILE A 17 20.15 12.40 33.45
N ARG A 18 20.57 11.63 32.44
CA ARG A 18 21.97 11.40 32.12
C ARG A 18 22.69 12.70 31.74
N ALA A 19 22.10 13.54 30.89
CA ALA A 19 22.68 14.81 30.51
C ALA A 19 22.87 15.77 31.72
N GLU A 20 21.92 15.74 32.67
CA GLU A 20 22.02 16.52 33.90
C GLU A 20 23.12 15.99 34.83
N GLN A 21 23.26 14.67 34.95
CA GLN A 21 24.33 14.00 35.70
C GLN A 21 25.71 14.29 35.10
N ASP A 22 25.87 14.17 33.78
CA ASP A 22 27.10 14.48 33.06
C ASP A 22 27.54 15.94 33.31
N ARG A 23 26.58 16.88 33.30
CA ARG A 23 26.84 18.30 33.59
C ARG A 23 27.29 18.53 35.04
N ILE A 24 26.63 17.88 36.00
CA ILE A 24 27.00 17.97 37.43
C ILE A 24 28.41 17.40 37.65
N ASN A 25 28.72 16.25 37.04
CA ASN A 25 30.03 15.63 37.12
C ASN A 25 31.14 16.52 36.54
N LEU A 26 30.87 17.20 35.42
CA LEU A 26 31.80 18.18 34.82
C LEU A 26 32.06 19.38 35.73
N GLU A 27 31.05 19.87 36.45
CA GLU A 27 31.20 20.98 37.40
C GLU A 27 32.04 20.58 38.62
N ILE A 28 31.81 19.39 39.18
CA ILE A 28 32.59 18.84 40.31
C ILE A 28 34.06 18.62 39.89
N MET A 29 34.29 18.11 38.68
CA MET A 29 35.65 17.95 38.15
C MET A 29 36.38 19.29 38.01
N LYS A 30 35.65 20.37 37.70
CA LYS A 30 36.21 21.73 37.52
C LYS A 30 36.53 22.42 38.85
N THR A 31 35.79 22.14 39.93
CA THR A 31 36.02 22.72 41.27
C THR A 31 37.16 22.04 42.03
N GLY A 32 37.68 20.91 41.54
CA GLY A 32 38.87 20.26 42.07
C GLY A 32 38.64 19.35 43.28
N GLU A 33 37.39 19.05 43.64
CA GLU A 33 37.01 18.08 44.68
C GLU A 33 36.93 16.64 44.13
N ALA A 34 37.81 16.28 43.20
CA ALA A 34 37.77 15.01 42.48
C ALA A 34 38.67 13.95 43.13
N ASP A 35 38.25 13.44 44.29
CA ASP A 35 38.68 12.10 44.75
C ASP A 35 37.57 11.11 44.34
N GLU A 36 37.93 10.12 43.51
CA GLU A 36 37.09 8.96 43.13
C GLU A 36 35.82 9.20 42.27
N LEU A 37 35.83 10.13 41.30
CA LEU A 37 34.94 9.94 40.15
C LEU A 37 35.48 8.77 39.32
N ASP A 38 34.76 7.66 39.36
CA ASP A 38 35.04 6.37 38.74
C ASP A 38 35.60 6.54 37.32
N LEU A 39 36.85 6.11 37.10
CA LEU A 39 37.56 6.23 35.82
C LEU A 39 36.76 5.60 34.65
N GLU A 40 35.83 4.69 34.97
CA GLU A 40 34.89 4.09 34.04
C GLU A 40 33.82 5.08 33.51
N GLU A 41 33.29 5.99 34.34
CA GLU A 41 32.24 6.94 33.93
C GLU A 41 32.77 7.98 32.93
N ALA A 42 34.01 8.43 33.13
CA ALA A 42 34.71 9.35 32.23
C ALA A 42 35.05 8.74 30.85
N SER A 43 35.01 7.40 30.73
CA SER A 43 35.25 6.69 29.47
C SER A 43 33.96 6.43 28.66
N LYS A 44 32.79 6.71 29.25
CA LYS A 44 31.49 6.57 28.58
C LYS A 44 31.25 7.80 27.70
N GLN A 45 30.64 7.58 26.53
CA GLN A 45 30.18 8.65 25.65
C GLN A 45 29.24 9.58 26.43
N THR A 46 29.51 10.88 26.41
CA THR A 46 28.65 11.90 27.05
C THR A 46 27.32 11.95 26.32
N ALA A 47 26.23 12.33 27.02
CA ALA A 47 24.93 12.53 26.37
C ALA A 47 25.00 13.45 25.14
N ILE A 48 25.85 14.49 25.19
CA ILE A 48 26.09 15.44 24.10
C ILE A 48 26.80 14.77 22.92
N GLU A 49 27.84 13.98 23.17
CA GLU A 49 28.58 13.26 22.11
C GLU A 49 27.68 12.25 21.39
N PHE A 50 26.69 11.69 22.09
CA PHE A 50 25.67 10.83 21.50
C PHE A 50 24.72 11.63 20.58
N GLU A 51 24.25 12.79 21.02
CA GLU A 51 23.42 13.68 20.19
C GLU A 51 24.14 14.13 18.92
N ASP A 52 25.42 14.50 19.03
CA ASP A 52 26.25 14.89 17.88
C ASP A 52 26.39 13.74 16.88
N SER A 53 26.64 12.51 17.35
CA SER A 53 26.71 11.32 16.50
C SER A 53 25.38 11.06 15.79
N CYS A 54 24.24 11.18 16.47
CA CYS A 54 22.92 11.04 15.84
C CYS A 54 22.66 12.12 14.78
N LEU A 55 23.10 13.36 15.02
CA LEU A 55 22.99 14.45 14.05
C LEU A 55 23.86 14.22 12.82
N GLU A 56 25.05 13.66 12.98
CA GLU A 56 25.92 13.26 11.88
C GLU A 56 25.29 12.15 11.03
N GLU A 57 24.72 11.13 11.66
CA GLU A 57 23.98 10.06 10.97
C GLU A 57 22.78 10.62 10.21
N LEU A 58 22.00 11.50 10.84
CA LEU A 58 20.84 12.16 10.21
C LEU A 58 21.26 13.00 8.99
N LYS A 59 22.38 13.72 9.07
CA LYS A 59 22.93 14.47 7.93
C LYS A 59 23.41 13.55 6.80
N SER A 60 23.98 12.40 7.16
CA SER A 60 24.44 11.40 6.19
C SER A 60 23.28 10.69 5.50
N PHE A 61 22.13 10.57 6.19
CA PHE A 61 20.96 9.86 5.71
C PHE A 61 20.24 10.66 4.62
N LYS A 62 20.32 10.17 3.39
CA LYS A 62 19.60 10.73 2.24
C LYS A 62 18.20 10.13 2.18
N THR A 63 17.19 10.93 2.53
CA THR A 63 15.80 10.56 2.28
C THR A 63 15.55 10.48 0.78
N THR A 64 14.90 9.40 0.34
CA THR A 64 14.38 9.35 -1.02
C THR A 64 13.06 10.10 -1.04
N HIS A 65 13.00 11.22 -1.77
CA HIS A 65 11.75 11.95 -1.96
C HIS A 65 10.74 11.07 -2.72
N LEU A 66 9.50 10.98 -2.22
CA LEU A 66 8.40 10.27 -2.89
C LEU A 66 8.22 10.76 -4.34
N ASP A 67 8.42 12.06 -4.58
CA ASP A 67 8.33 12.66 -5.92
C ASP A 67 9.34 12.09 -6.93
N LYS A 68 10.52 11.65 -6.47
CA LYS A 68 11.55 11.07 -7.35
C LYS A 68 11.32 9.59 -7.65
N VAL A 69 10.54 8.89 -6.81
CA VAL A 69 10.07 7.52 -7.05
C VAL A 69 8.84 7.49 -7.96
N ASN A 70 8.22 8.65 -8.20
CA ASN A 70 7.16 8.87 -9.17
C ASN A 70 7.74 9.44 -10.49
N PRO A 71 8.47 8.66 -11.32
CA PRO A 71 8.79 9.09 -12.67
C PRO A 71 7.47 9.15 -13.44
N GLU A 72 6.98 10.37 -13.61
CA GLU A 72 5.80 10.69 -14.40
C GLU A 72 4.49 10.06 -13.91
N VAL A 73 3.62 10.91 -13.37
CA VAL A 73 2.18 10.70 -13.10
C VAL A 73 1.40 10.06 -14.29
N LYS A 74 2.04 9.83 -15.43
CA LYS A 74 1.47 9.33 -16.69
C LYS A 74 1.59 7.83 -16.90
N ASP A 75 2.52 7.11 -16.25
CA ASP A 75 2.59 5.66 -16.46
C ASP A 75 1.56 4.91 -15.61
N VAL A 76 0.35 4.79 -16.17
CA VAL A 76 -0.77 4.06 -15.58
C VAL A 76 -0.53 2.55 -15.46
N LYS A 77 0.55 2.01 -16.03
CA LYS A 77 0.90 0.58 -15.93
C LYS A 77 1.79 0.27 -14.72
N SER A 78 2.46 1.28 -14.17
CA SER A 78 3.37 1.12 -13.05
C SER A 78 2.65 1.16 -11.70
N ILE A 79 3.00 0.22 -10.81
CA ILE A 79 2.48 0.17 -9.42
C ILE A 79 3.07 1.31 -8.58
N ASN A 80 4.31 1.70 -8.87
CA ASN A 80 5.08 2.66 -8.10
C ASN A 80 4.70 4.13 -8.35
N ARG A 81 3.57 4.43 -9.00
CA ARG A 81 3.17 5.80 -9.38
C ARG A 81 2.48 6.62 -8.27
N ALA A 82 1.89 5.94 -7.28
CA ALA A 82 1.07 6.58 -6.24
C ALA A 82 1.16 5.80 -4.93
N LEU A 83 2.31 5.88 -4.24
CA LEU A 83 2.58 5.16 -2.98
C LEU A 83 1.65 5.57 -1.83
N GLU A 84 1.15 6.80 -1.85
CA GLU A 84 0.27 7.34 -0.81
C GLU A 84 -1.17 6.81 -0.92
N ARG A 85 -1.56 6.29 -2.08
CA ARG A 85 -2.94 5.90 -2.40
C ARG A 85 -3.05 4.42 -2.72
N SER A 86 -4.21 3.86 -2.46
CA SER A 86 -4.57 2.53 -2.91
C SER A 86 -4.83 2.50 -4.42
N LEU A 87 -4.10 1.62 -5.11
CA LEU A 87 -4.26 1.37 -6.54
C LEU A 87 -5.03 0.07 -6.77
N VAL A 88 -5.90 0.08 -7.78
CA VAL A 88 -6.70 -1.08 -8.17
C VAL A 88 -6.38 -1.47 -9.60
N LEU A 89 -6.20 -2.77 -9.84
CA LEU A 89 -5.95 -3.32 -11.16
C LEU A 89 -7.23 -3.30 -12.00
N VAL A 90 -7.16 -2.67 -13.16
CA VAL A 90 -8.20 -2.64 -14.18
C VAL A 90 -7.64 -3.20 -15.49
N VAL A 91 -8.43 -4.03 -16.17
CA VAL A 91 -8.03 -4.67 -17.42
C VAL A 91 -8.99 -4.32 -18.54
N LYS A 92 -8.46 -4.25 -19.76
CA LYS A 92 -9.25 -4.13 -20.97
C LYS A 92 -9.54 -5.53 -21.52
N GLN A 93 -10.76 -6.01 -21.31
CA GLN A 93 -11.19 -7.33 -21.77
C GLN A 93 -12.06 -7.22 -23.02
N LYS A 94 -11.87 -8.17 -23.96
CA LYS A 94 -12.72 -8.33 -25.14
C LYS A 94 -13.99 -9.11 -24.75
N LEU A 95 -15.12 -8.42 -24.59
CA LEU A 95 -16.42 -9.04 -24.39
C LEU A 95 -17.16 -9.07 -25.74
N GLY A 96 -17.05 -10.19 -26.45
CA GLY A 96 -17.61 -10.33 -27.80
C GLY A 96 -16.87 -9.43 -28.79
N THR A 97 -17.58 -8.49 -29.40
CA THR A 97 -17.02 -7.53 -30.38
C THR A 97 -16.54 -6.23 -29.73
N SER A 98 -16.84 -6.00 -28.45
CA SER A 98 -16.56 -4.74 -27.76
C SER A 98 -15.44 -4.90 -26.74
N GLU A 99 -14.54 -3.92 -26.70
CA GLU A 99 -13.48 -3.84 -25.69
C GLU A 99 -13.91 -2.90 -24.58
N GLU A 100 -14.10 -3.42 -23.36
CA GLU A 100 -14.52 -2.61 -22.21
C GLU A 100 -13.52 -2.72 -21.06
N TRP A 101 -13.34 -1.60 -20.36
CA TRP A 101 -12.58 -1.56 -19.12
C TRP A 101 -13.43 -2.14 -18.00
N VAL A 102 -12.94 -3.20 -17.39
CA VAL A 102 -13.61 -3.94 -16.32
C VAL A 102 -12.58 -4.46 -15.32
N PHE A 103 -13.05 -4.88 -14.15
CA PHE A 103 -12.23 -5.73 -13.32
C PHE A 103 -12.02 -7.09 -13.99
N PRO A 104 -10.84 -7.71 -13.79
CA PRO A 104 -10.59 -9.04 -14.31
C PRO A 104 -11.63 -9.99 -13.73
N HIS A 105 -12.29 -10.74 -14.59
CA HIS A 105 -13.26 -11.76 -14.21
C HIS A 105 -13.16 -12.94 -15.19
N THR A 106 -13.53 -14.12 -14.70
CA THR A 106 -13.52 -15.38 -15.46
C THR A 106 -14.80 -16.15 -15.10
N PRO A 107 -15.38 -16.96 -16.01
CA PRO A 107 -16.50 -17.81 -15.68
C PRO A 107 -16.10 -18.85 -14.63
N TRP A 108 -17.02 -19.12 -13.71
CA TRP A 108 -16.90 -20.21 -12.73
C TRP A 108 -17.03 -21.56 -13.43
N GLN A 109 -16.23 -22.53 -12.99
CA GLN A 109 -16.24 -23.91 -13.51
C GLN A 109 -16.74 -24.89 -12.43
N PRO A 110 -17.52 -25.93 -12.81
CA PRO A 110 -17.96 -26.95 -11.87
C PRO A 110 -16.78 -27.64 -11.19
N GLY A 111 -16.81 -27.75 -9.86
CA GLY A 111 -15.75 -28.39 -9.07
C GLY A 111 -14.80 -27.41 -8.35
N GLU A 112 -14.90 -26.11 -8.64
CA GLU A 112 -14.13 -25.07 -7.95
C GLU A 112 -15.01 -24.26 -6.96
N THR A 113 -14.40 -23.71 -5.92
CA THR A 113 -15.01 -22.63 -5.12
C THR A 113 -14.87 -21.29 -5.85
N LEU A 114 -15.74 -20.32 -5.53
CA LEU A 114 -15.64 -18.96 -6.10
C LEU A 114 -14.26 -18.32 -5.86
N ARG A 115 -13.65 -18.61 -4.71
CA ARG A 115 -12.29 -18.15 -4.40
C ARG A 115 -11.25 -18.82 -5.29
N GLN A 116 -11.32 -20.14 -5.50
CA GLN A 116 -10.40 -20.85 -6.41
C GLN A 116 -10.51 -20.34 -7.84
N THR A 117 -11.72 -19.99 -8.29
CA THR A 117 -11.93 -19.32 -9.58
C THR A 117 -11.21 -17.97 -9.66
N CYS A 118 -11.16 -17.19 -8.57
CA CYS A 118 -10.35 -15.97 -8.52
C CYS A 118 -8.83 -16.25 -8.47
N GLU A 119 -8.39 -17.32 -7.81
CA GLU A 119 -6.99 -17.73 -7.80
C GLU A 119 -6.54 -18.13 -9.22
N ARG A 120 -7.35 -18.90 -9.94
CA ARG A 120 -7.14 -19.22 -11.36
C ARG A 120 -7.15 -17.97 -12.24
N LEU A 121 -8.10 -17.06 -12.02
CA LEU A 121 -8.16 -15.79 -12.75
C LEU A 121 -6.84 -15.02 -12.65
N VAL A 122 -6.25 -14.93 -11.46
CA VAL A 122 -4.99 -14.19 -11.26
C VAL A 122 -3.84 -14.85 -12.03
N GLN A 123 -3.77 -16.18 -12.02
CA GLN A 123 -2.79 -16.93 -12.81
C GLN A 123 -2.98 -16.73 -14.32
N GLU A 124 -4.22 -16.78 -14.81
CA GLU A 124 -4.56 -16.56 -16.23
C GLU A 124 -4.31 -15.12 -16.68
N THR A 125 -4.57 -14.14 -15.79
CA THR A 125 -4.57 -12.71 -16.11
C THR A 125 -3.19 -12.08 -16.00
N CYS A 126 -2.49 -12.41 -14.91
CA CYS A 126 -1.26 -11.75 -14.50
C CYS A 126 -0.03 -12.64 -14.57
N GLY A 127 -0.19 -13.93 -14.89
CA GLY A 127 0.88 -14.92 -14.87
C GLY A 127 1.23 -15.39 -13.45
N ASN A 128 2.23 -16.26 -13.36
CA ASN A 128 2.64 -16.89 -12.10
C ASN A 128 3.47 -15.99 -11.18
N ASP A 129 3.97 -14.86 -11.69
CA ASP A 129 4.86 -13.96 -10.94
C ASP A 129 4.12 -13.03 -9.96
N LEU A 130 2.83 -12.79 -10.18
CA LEU A 130 2.02 -11.94 -9.31
C LEU A 130 1.53 -12.72 -8.08
N LYS A 131 2.19 -12.51 -6.94
CA LYS A 131 1.75 -13.06 -5.66
C LYS A 131 0.65 -12.19 -5.04
N VAL A 132 -0.55 -12.74 -4.97
CA VAL A 132 -1.71 -12.12 -4.32
C VAL A 132 -2.08 -12.84 -3.02
N LYS A 133 -2.55 -12.08 -2.03
CA LYS A 133 -3.17 -12.61 -0.81
C LYS A 133 -4.65 -12.25 -0.79
N PHE A 134 -5.51 -13.25 -0.75
CA PHE A 134 -6.94 -13.07 -0.54
C PHE A 134 -7.22 -12.74 0.92
N LEU A 135 -8.11 -11.77 1.17
CA LEU A 135 -8.45 -11.31 2.53
C LEU A 135 -9.51 -12.18 3.21
N GLY A 136 -10.26 -12.98 2.45
CA GLY A 136 -11.30 -13.85 2.98
C GLY A 136 -11.92 -14.75 1.91
N ASN A 137 -12.82 -15.63 2.33
CA ASN A 137 -13.56 -16.53 1.44
C ASN A 137 -14.96 -16.01 1.05
N ALA A 138 -15.37 -14.86 1.59
CA ALA A 138 -16.65 -14.23 1.26
C ALA A 138 -16.46 -13.18 0.16
N PRO A 139 -17.40 -13.07 -0.78
CA PRO A 139 -17.37 -12.00 -1.78
C PRO A 139 -17.66 -10.64 -1.12
N CYS A 140 -16.92 -9.62 -1.54
CA CYS A 140 -17.07 -8.24 -1.04
C CYS A 140 -18.27 -7.51 -1.65
N GLY A 141 -18.73 -7.97 -2.82
CA GLY A 141 -19.85 -7.37 -3.52
C GLY A 141 -20.27 -8.21 -4.72
N PHE A 142 -21.38 -7.82 -5.34
CA PHE A 142 -21.83 -8.43 -6.58
C PHE A 142 -22.37 -7.38 -7.54
N TYR A 143 -22.24 -7.66 -8.84
CA TYR A 143 -22.85 -6.89 -9.91
C TYR A 143 -23.67 -7.80 -10.80
N LYS A 144 -24.91 -7.40 -11.12
CA LYS A 144 -25.81 -8.15 -12.00
C LYS A 144 -26.09 -7.33 -13.26
N TYR A 145 -25.97 -7.96 -14.42
CA TYR A 145 -26.35 -7.35 -15.68
C TYR A 145 -27.06 -8.36 -16.57
N LYS A 146 -27.92 -7.84 -17.46
CA LYS A 146 -28.66 -8.64 -18.43
C LYS A 146 -27.97 -8.52 -19.79
N TYR A 147 -27.87 -9.63 -20.52
CA TYR A 147 -27.34 -9.57 -21.87
C TYR A 147 -28.31 -8.81 -22.78
N PRO A 148 -27.80 -8.05 -23.78
CA PRO A 148 -28.61 -7.47 -24.84
C PRO A 148 -29.49 -8.52 -25.51
N LYS A 149 -30.69 -8.14 -25.95
CA LYS A 149 -31.66 -9.08 -26.54
C LYS A 149 -31.09 -9.87 -27.73
N THR A 150 -30.10 -9.31 -28.44
CA THR A 150 -29.41 -9.90 -29.59
C THR A 150 -28.49 -11.08 -29.24
N VAL A 151 -28.02 -11.19 -28.00
CA VAL A 151 -27.05 -12.21 -27.57
C VAL A 151 -27.66 -13.20 -26.57
N ARG A 152 -28.94 -13.00 -26.19
CA ARG A 152 -29.66 -13.95 -25.34
C ARG A 152 -29.91 -15.24 -26.12
N LYS A 153 -28.98 -16.18 -26.03
CA LYS A 153 -29.23 -17.58 -26.37
C LYS A 153 -30.24 -18.15 -25.38
N GLU A 154 -31.13 -19.01 -25.87
CA GLU A 154 -32.21 -19.66 -25.11
C GLU A 154 -31.68 -20.20 -23.78
N GLY A 155 -32.10 -19.57 -22.66
CA GLY A 155 -31.71 -19.94 -21.29
C GLY A 155 -30.79 -18.96 -20.56
N PHE A 156 -29.99 -18.14 -21.25
CA PHE A 156 -29.03 -17.21 -20.60
C PHE A 156 -29.56 -15.76 -20.57
N ILE A 157 -30.16 -15.38 -19.44
CA ILE A 157 -30.78 -14.05 -19.24
C ILE A 157 -29.73 -12.96 -18.97
N GLY A 158 -28.61 -13.31 -18.34
CA GLY A 158 -27.59 -12.38 -17.88
C GLY A 158 -26.51 -13.06 -17.04
N ALA A 159 -25.66 -12.26 -16.42
CA ALA A 159 -24.58 -12.72 -15.54
C ALA A 159 -24.60 -12.00 -14.19
N LYS A 160 -24.11 -12.73 -13.18
CA LYS A 160 -23.81 -12.22 -11.84
C LYS A 160 -22.30 -12.34 -11.63
N VAL A 161 -21.65 -11.22 -11.37
CA VAL A 161 -20.22 -11.14 -11.08
C VAL A 161 -20.08 -10.96 -9.58
N PHE A 162 -19.25 -11.78 -8.95
CA PHE A 162 -18.90 -11.67 -7.54
C PHE A 162 -17.48 -11.12 -7.42
N PHE A 163 -17.29 -10.12 -6.56
CA PHE A 163 -15.99 -9.48 -6.36
C PHE A 163 -15.32 -10.01 -5.11
N TYR A 164 -14.01 -10.25 -5.19
CA TYR A 164 -13.17 -10.65 -4.07
C TYR A 164 -12.03 -9.65 -3.91
N LYS A 165 -11.78 -9.22 -2.67
CA LYS A 165 -10.67 -8.30 -2.37
C LYS A 165 -9.38 -9.10 -2.15
N CYS A 166 -8.34 -8.71 -2.87
CA CYS A 166 -7.01 -9.27 -2.75
C CYS A 166 -5.98 -8.14 -2.56
N GLN A 167 -4.87 -8.46 -1.89
CA GLN A 167 -3.73 -7.58 -1.73
C GLN A 167 -2.55 -8.14 -2.51
N VAL A 168 -1.91 -7.30 -3.33
CA VAL A 168 -0.69 -7.66 -4.04
C VAL A 168 0.49 -7.58 -3.07
N ARG A 169 1.27 -8.67 -2.99
CA ARG A 169 2.46 -8.74 -2.12
C ARG A 169 3.78 -8.53 -2.88
N ASN A 170 3.79 -8.70 -4.19
CA ASN A 170 5.00 -8.60 -4.99
C ASN A 170 5.12 -7.20 -5.63
N LYS A 171 6.28 -6.55 -5.52
CA LYS A 171 6.47 -5.14 -5.88
C LYS A 171 6.69 -4.90 -7.38
N ASP A 172 7.26 -5.86 -8.12
CA ASP A 172 7.67 -5.63 -9.52
C ASP A 172 7.61 -6.91 -10.37
N GLY A 173 6.54 -7.70 -10.25
CA GLY A 173 6.28 -8.77 -11.21
C GLY A 173 5.67 -8.16 -12.47
N PRO A 174 6.31 -8.25 -13.67
CA PRO A 174 5.66 -7.79 -14.89
C PRO A 174 4.36 -8.57 -15.08
N ILE A 175 3.24 -7.85 -15.20
CA ILE A 175 1.97 -8.46 -15.55
C ILE A 175 2.14 -8.98 -16.96
N THR A 176 2.26 -10.29 -17.11
CA THR A 176 2.25 -10.91 -18.44
C THR A 176 0.79 -11.04 -18.83
N PRO A 177 0.26 -10.20 -19.74
CA PRO A 177 -1.16 -10.25 -20.07
C PRO A 177 -1.49 -11.61 -20.70
N GLY A 178 -2.46 -12.31 -20.11
CA GLY A 178 -3.02 -13.53 -20.70
C GLY A 178 -3.69 -13.27 -22.06
N THR A 179 -4.02 -14.35 -22.77
CA THR A 179 -4.50 -14.32 -24.17
C THR A 179 -5.75 -13.45 -24.41
N ASN A 180 -6.55 -13.18 -23.38
CA ASN A 180 -7.79 -12.40 -23.46
C ASN A 180 -7.68 -10.95 -22.95
N ILE A 181 -6.50 -10.49 -22.56
CA ILE A 181 -6.28 -9.16 -22.00
C ILE A 181 -5.52 -8.31 -23.00
N VAL A 182 -6.13 -7.21 -23.40
CA VAL A 182 -5.54 -6.28 -24.37
C VAL A 182 -4.57 -5.32 -23.67
N ASP A 183 -4.96 -4.83 -22.50
CA ASP A 183 -4.19 -3.85 -21.74
C ASP A 183 -4.53 -3.93 -20.25
N HIS A 184 -3.61 -3.47 -19.40
CA HIS A 184 -3.79 -3.39 -17.95
C HIS A 184 -3.38 -2.00 -17.44
N GLN A 185 -4.06 -1.51 -16.42
CA GLN A 185 -3.79 -0.23 -15.78
C GLN A 185 -4.05 -0.32 -14.27
N TRP A 186 -3.26 0.39 -13.49
CA TRP A 186 -3.43 0.59 -12.06
C TRP A 186 -4.05 1.95 -11.82
N LEU A 187 -5.34 1.98 -11.47
CA LEU A 187 -6.11 3.21 -11.32
C LEU A 187 -6.41 3.53 -9.85
N THR A 188 -6.48 4.81 -9.53
CA THR A 188 -7.03 5.27 -8.24
C THR A 188 -8.57 5.23 -8.31
N GLN A 189 -9.23 5.31 -7.16
CA GLN A 189 -10.70 5.32 -7.11
C GLN A 189 -11.32 6.48 -7.91
N ASP A 190 -10.72 7.67 -7.87
CA ASP A 190 -11.20 8.86 -8.59
C ASP A 190 -11.19 8.64 -10.12
N GLU A 191 -10.14 8.00 -10.64
CA GLU A 191 -10.01 7.67 -12.05
C GLU A 191 -10.96 6.54 -12.47
N LEU A 192 -11.23 5.62 -11.54
CA LEU A 192 -12.11 4.47 -11.73
C LEU A 192 -13.54 4.90 -12.08
N ASP A 193 -14.07 5.91 -11.38
CA ASP A 193 -15.41 6.45 -11.60
C ASP A 193 -15.55 7.13 -12.96
N THR A 194 -14.45 7.69 -13.49
CA THR A 194 -14.41 8.32 -14.80
C THR A 194 -14.34 7.31 -15.94
N ARG A 195 -13.66 6.17 -15.72
CA ARG A 195 -13.44 5.13 -16.74
C ARG A 195 -14.60 4.14 -16.85
N PHE A 196 -15.26 3.82 -15.75
CA PHE A 196 -16.32 2.82 -15.74
C PHE A 196 -17.68 3.38 -16.13
N LYS A 197 -18.54 2.49 -16.65
CA LYS A 197 -19.96 2.81 -16.84
C LYS A 197 -20.59 3.15 -15.48
N GLN A 198 -21.43 4.18 -15.46
CA GLN A 198 -21.99 4.74 -14.22
C GLN A 198 -22.73 3.69 -13.35
N SER A 199 -23.39 2.70 -13.95
CA SER A 199 -24.08 1.64 -13.20
C SER A 199 -23.11 0.65 -12.53
N TYR A 200 -21.97 0.42 -13.16
CA TYR A 200 -20.89 -0.45 -12.67
C TYR A 200 -20.11 0.27 -11.57
N ALA A 201 -19.69 1.52 -11.81
CA ALA A 201 -19.01 2.39 -10.85
C ALA A 201 -19.80 2.50 -9.53
N LYS A 202 -21.11 2.77 -9.59
CA LYS A 202 -22.00 2.84 -8.41
C LYS A 202 -22.06 1.55 -7.58
N SER A 203 -21.82 0.39 -8.19
CA SER A 203 -21.82 -0.88 -7.46
C SER A 203 -20.47 -1.12 -6.79
N ILE A 204 -19.40 -0.65 -7.42
CA ILE A 204 -18.02 -0.78 -6.97
C ILE A 204 -17.71 0.18 -5.82
N SER A 205 -18.16 1.43 -5.91
CA SER A 205 -17.94 2.44 -4.88
C SER A 205 -18.53 2.08 -3.51
N LYS A 206 -19.40 1.07 -3.43
CA LYS A 206 -19.97 0.58 -2.16
C LYS A 206 -19.01 -0.29 -1.35
N PHE A 207 -18.05 -0.96 -1.99
CA PHE A 207 -17.15 -1.91 -1.32
C PHE A 207 -15.67 -1.53 -1.42
N LEU A 208 -15.31 -0.57 -2.27
CA LEU A 208 -13.99 0.05 -2.23
C LEU A 208 -13.96 1.08 -1.10
N VAL A 209 -12.96 0.95 -0.22
CA VAL A 209 -12.67 1.95 0.80
C VAL A 209 -12.02 3.13 0.10
N SER A 210 -12.54 4.33 0.36
CA SER A 210 -11.97 5.56 -0.19
C SER A 210 -10.85 6.05 0.69
N ASP A 211 -9.72 6.44 0.08
CA ASP A 211 -8.61 7.12 0.76
C ASP A 211 -8.89 8.64 0.93
N ARG A 212 -10.16 9.02 1.09
CA ARG A 212 -10.58 10.41 1.33
C ARG A 212 -10.64 10.75 2.82
#